data_AF-A0A950ZX72-F1
#
_entry.id   AF-A0A950ZX72-F1
#
_cell.length_a   1.000
_cell.length_b   1.000
_cell.length_c   1.000
_cell.angle_alpha   90.00
_cell.angle_beta   90.00
_cell.angle_gamma   90.00
#
_symmetry.space_group_name_H-M   'P 1'
#
loop_
_entity.id
_entity.type
_entity.pdbx_description
1 polymer ?
#
loop_
_entity_poly.entity_id
_entity_poly.type
_entity_poly.pdbx_seq_one_letter_code
_entity_poly.pdbx_strand_id
1 'polypeptide(L)'
;MSEDEFELVRGSGNVYRDLGRPNAGLEQARAIIAAKIIRTLDERNLSTRDAERLTGVSHSEFSRIRNAQLRRFTLDRMIAILGKIDEDIEVNVGFHARRRQREHGAPNIRVDRDTIPSRRPGRRIRHRA
;
A
#
# COMPACT_ATOMS: atom_id res chain seq x y z
N MET A 1 9.95 20.60 28.36
CA MET A 1 9.58 19.96 27.09
C MET A 1 9.71 18.48 27.35
N SER A 2 8.58 17.76 27.46
CA SER A 2 8.59 16.32 27.63
C SER A 2 9.05 15.69 26.32
N GLU A 3 10.05 14.81 26.41
CA GLU A 3 10.46 13.94 25.32
C GLU A 3 9.40 12.85 25.18
N ASP A 4 8.31 13.16 24.47
CA ASP A 4 7.39 12.12 24.02
C ASP A 4 8.11 11.26 22.98
N GLU A 5 8.38 10.01 23.34
CA GLU A 5 9.00 9.02 22.47
C GLU A 5 8.00 8.66 21.36
N PHE A 6 8.15 9.28 20.19
CA PHE A 6 7.32 8.98 19.03
C PHE A 6 7.81 7.69 18.35
N GLU A 7 6.97 6.66 18.35
CA GLU A 7 7.22 5.43 17.60
C GLU A 7 7.17 5.71 16.08
N LEU A 8 8.28 5.46 15.38
CA LEU A 8 8.35 5.55 13.92
C LEU A 8 7.81 4.27 13.29
N VAL A 9 6.56 4.32 12.79
CA VAL A 9 5.93 3.20 12.09
C VAL A 9 6.17 3.28 10.59
N ARG A 10 6.59 2.17 9.97
CA ARG A 10 6.73 2.06 8.51
C ARG A 10 5.35 1.94 7.86
N GLY A 11 4.96 2.94 7.06
CA GLY A 11 3.69 2.93 6.32
C GLY A 11 3.57 1.79 5.30
N SER A 12 2.34 1.43 4.93
CA SER A 12 2.06 0.27 4.07
C SER A 12 2.43 0.49 2.59
N GLY A 13 3.04 1.62 2.24
CA GLY A 13 3.21 2.08 0.87
C GLY A 13 1.92 2.62 0.22
N ASN A 14 0.82 2.72 0.97
CA ASN A 14 -0.42 3.39 0.56
C ASN A 14 -0.89 4.28 1.71
N VAL A 15 -0.58 5.58 1.61
CA VAL A 15 -0.95 6.56 2.64
C VAL A 15 -2.46 6.62 2.90
N TYR A 16 -3.29 6.38 1.89
CA TYR A 16 -4.75 6.36 2.06
C TYR A 16 -5.19 5.16 2.90
N ARG A 17 -4.48 4.03 2.82
CA ARG A 17 -4.74 2.85 3.65
C ARG A 17 -4.30 3.11 5.09
N ASP A 18 -3.12 3.70 5.25
CA ASP A 18 -2.58 4.07 6.57
C ASP A 18 -3.52 5.07 7.29
N LEU A 19 -4.21 5.93 6.53
CA LEU A 19 -5.24 6.86 7.02
C LEU A 19 -6.66 6.27 7.13
N GLY A 20 -6.83 4.95 6.93
CA GLY A 20 -8.13 4.28 7.08
C GLY A 20 -9.17 4.65 6.02
N ARG A 21 -8.77 5.11 4.83
CA ARG A 21 -9.70 5.45 3.75
C ARG A 21 -10.33 4.19 3.15
N PRO A 22 -11.66 4.13 2.98
CA PRO A 22 -12.35 2.92 2.52
C PRO A 22 -11.94 2.50 1.10
N ASN A 23 -11.61 3.48 0.24
CA ASN A 23 -11.24 3.26 -1.15
C ASN A 23 -9.75 3.53 -1.41
N ALA A 24 -8.89 3.23 -0.43
CA ALA A 24 -7.47 3.57 -0.44
C ALA A 24 -6.72 3.18 -1.73
N GLY A 25 -7.01 2.02 -2.31
CA GLY A 25 -6.39 1.60 -3.58
C GLY A 25 -6.78 2.48 -4.75
N LEU A 26 -8.06 2.86 -4.85
CA LEU A 26 -8.57 3.73 -5.90
C LEU A 26 -8.07 5.18 -5.72
N GLU A 27 -8.00 5.67 -4.48
CA GLU A 27 -7.43 6.99 -4.19
C GLU A 27 -5.94 7.05 -4.54
N GLN A 28 -5.19 6.00 -4.19
CA GLN A 28 -3.79 5.86 -4.60
C GLN A 28 -3.64 5.82 -6.12
N ALA A 29 -4.45 5.04 -6.82
CA ALA A 29 -4.39 4.96 -8.28
C ALA A 29 -4.62 6.34 -8.94
N ARG A 30 -5.64 7.09 -8.49
CA ARG A 30 -5.86 8.46 -8.97
C ARG A 30 -4.66 9.36 -8.68
N ALA A 31 -4.10 9.28 -7.47
CA ALA A 31 -2.94 10.11 -7.10
C ALA A 31 -1.71 9.83 -7.96
N ILE A 32 -1.42 8.56 -8.25
CA ILE A 32 -0.32 8.15 -9.12
C ILE A 32 -0.51 8.69 -10.54
N ILE A 33 -1.71 8.54 -11.11
CA ILE A 33 -1.98 9.03 -12.48
C ILE A 33 -1.92 10.56 -12.51
N ALA A 34 -2.48 11.25 -11.51
CA ALA A 34 -2.37 12.70 -11.40
C ALA A 34 -0.92 13.17 -11.35
N ALA A 35 -0.09 12.52 -10.53
CA ALA A 35 1.33 12.84 -10.44
C ALA A 35 2.04 12.65 -11.79
N LYS A 36 1.70 11.60 -12.55
CA LYS A 36 2.25 11.39 -13.90
C LYS A 36 1.80 12.50 -14.86
N ILE A 37 0.52 12.88 -14.86
CA ILE A 37 0.00 14.00 -15.69
C ILE A 37 0.76 15.29 -15.36
N ILE A 38 0.86 15.64 -14.07
CA ILE A 38 1.54 16.86 -13.62
C ILE A 38 3.00 16.84 -14.07
N ARG A 39 3.69 15.72 -13.85
CA ARG A 39 5.09 15.57 -14.27
C ARG A 39 5.26 15.75 -15.79
N THR A 40 4.40 15.14 -16.60
CA THR A 40 4.47 15.30 -18.06
C THR A 40 4.21 16.75 -18.49
N LEU A 41 3.30 17.47 -17.82
CA LEU A 41 3.10 18.90 -18.08
C LEU A 41 4.34 19.72 -17.70
N ASP A 42 4.96 19.43 -16.57
CA ASP A 42 6.13 20.15 -16.06
C ASP A 42 7.38 19.90 -16.94
N GLU A 43 7.65 18.64 -17.30
CA GLU A 43 8.76 18.24 -18.18
C GLU A 43 8.69 18.94 -19.55
N ARG A 44 7.48 19.21 -20.04
CA ARG A 44 7.23 19.89 -21.31
C ARG A 44 7.02 21.40 -21.17
N ASN A 45 7.14 21.95 -19.95
CA ASN A 45 6.85 23.36 -19.64
C ASN A 45 5.48 23.84 -20.12
N LEU A 46 4.47 22.96 -20.09
CA LEU A 46 3.11 23.28 -20.52
C LEU A 46 2.34 23.99 -19.42
N SER A 47 1.83 25.19 -19.71
CA SER A 47 0.76 25.75 -18.91
C SER A 47 -0.52 24.93 -19.12
N THR A 48 -1.45 25.03 -18.18
CA THR A 48 -2.76 24.35 -18.28
C THR A 48 -3.58 24.88 -19.47
N ARG A 49 -3.35 26.11 -19.94
CA ARG A 49 -3.96 26.65 -21.16
C ARG A 49 -3.29 26.12 -22.42
N ASP A 50 -1.98 25.89 -22.39
CA ASP A 50 -1.26 25.31 -23.54
C ASP A 50 -1.63 23.85 -23.71
N ALA A 51 -1.73 23.11 -22.59
CA ALA A 51 -2.23 21.75 -22.56
C ALA A 51 -3.67 21.65 -23.12
N GLU A 52 -4.54 22.62 -22.82
CA GLU A 52 -5.88 22.67 -23.40
C GLU A 52 -5.84 22.85 -24.92
N ARG A 53 -5.00 23.76 -25.44
CA ARG A 53 -4.85 23.94 -26.90
C ARG A 53 -4.26 22.71 -27.58
N LEU A 54 -3.36 21.99 -26.91
CA LEU A 54 -2.72 20.78 -27.45
C LEU A 54 -3.67 19.57 -27.47
N THR A 55 -4.44 19.38 -26.40
CA THR A 55 -5.16 18.11 -26.14
C THR A 55 -6.69 18.21 -26.30
N GLY A 56 -7.22 19.43 -26.35
CA GLY A 56 -8.66 19.72 -26.28
C GLY A 56 -9.30 19.39 -24.92
N VAL A 57 -8.52 19.05 -23.90
CA VAL A 57 -9.00 18.85 -22.53
C VAL A 57 -9.07 20.20 -21.85
N SER A 58 -10.15 20.48 -21.11
CA SER A 58 -10.34 21.83 -20.59
C SER A 58 -9.22 22.25 -19.63
N HIS A 59 -8.84 23.53 -19.67
CA HIS A 59 -7.91 24.10 -18.69
C HIS A 59 -8.37 23.85 -17.24
N SER A 60 -9.70 23.85 -17.02
CA SER A 60 -10.30 23.58 -15.72
C SER A 60 -10.01 22.18 -15.19
N GLU A 61 -9.94 21.17 -16.06
CA GLU A 61 -9.61 19.80 -15.67
C GLU A 61 -8.14 19.71 -15.26
N PHE A 62 -7.23 20.29 -16.04
CA PHE A 62 -5.81 20.34 -15.69
C PHE A 62 -5.56 21.10 -14.38
N SER A 63 -6.27 22.21 -14.15
CA SER A 63 -6.19 22.97 -12.90
C SER A 63 -6.64 22.13 -11.71
N ARG A 64 -7.75 21.37 -11.82
CA ARG A 64 -8.19 20.46 -10.74
C ARG A 64 -7.18 19.35 -10.47
N ILE A 65 -6.55 18.80 -11.51
CA ILE A 65 -5.52 17.76 -11.37
C ILE A 65 -4.30 18.32 -10.64
N ARG A 66 -3.77 19.48 -11.04
CA ARG A 66 -2.65 20.16 -10.35
C ARG A 66 -2.96 20.47 -8.89
N ASN A 67 -4.21 20.79 -8.57
CA ASN A 67 -4.67 21.05 -7.21
C ASN A 67 -5.10 19.79 -6.43
N ALA A 68 -4.78 18.58 -6.94
CA ALA A 68 -5.14 17.29 -6.34
C ALA A 68 -6.64 17.11 -6.04
N GLN A 69 -7.52 17.80 -6.77
CA GLN A 69 -8.97 17.71 -6.64
C GLN A 69 -9.54 16.52 -7.44
N LEU A 70 -9.10 15.31 -7.11
CA LEU A 70 -9.26 14.11 -7.94
C LEU A 70 -10.59 13.35 -7.73
N ARG A 71 -11.38 13.68 -6.70
CA ARG A 71 -12.59 12.93 -6.31
C ARG A 71 -13.62 12.75 -7.43
N ARG A 72 -13.64 13.67 -8.39
CA ARG A 72 -14.61 13.74 -9.50
C ARG A 72 -14.14 12.98 -10.74
N PHE A 73 -12.86 12.61 -10.79
CA PHE A 73 -12.28 11.96 -11.96
C PHE A 73 -12.42 10.45 -11.85
N THR A 74 -12.88 9.83 -12.93
CA THR A 74 -12.75 8.39 -13.14
C THR A 74 -11.32 8.07 -13.57
N LEU A 75 -10.82 6.86 -13.27
CA LEU A 75 -9.50 6.44 -13.74
C LEU A 75 -9.42 6.47 -15.27
N ASP A 76 -10.48 6.02 -15.94
CA ASP A 76 -10.64 6.05 -17.39
C ASP A 76 -10.41 7.46 -17.97
N ARG A 77 -11.09 8.48 -17.41
CA ARG A 77 -10.89 9.87 -17.85
C ARG A 77 -9.44 10.33 -17.65
N MET A 78 -8.80 9.94 -16.55
CA MET A 78 -7.40 10.32 -16.30
C MET A 78 -6.44 9.64 -17.27
N ILE A 79 -6.66 8.37 -17.61
CA ILE A 79 -5.88 7.64 -18.62
C ILE A 79 -6.07 8.28 -19.99
N ALA A 80 -7.30 8.64 -20.37
CA ALA A 80 -7.58 9.34 -21.62
C ALA A 80 -6.89 10.72 -21.70
N ILE A 81 -6.85 11.47 -20.61
CA ILE A 81 -6.09 12.74 -20.55
C ILE A 81 -4.60 12.47 -20.75
N LEU A 82 -4.06 11.44 -20.08
CA LEU A 82 -2.65 11.10 -20.16
C LEU A 82 -2.22 10.74 -21.59
N GLY A 83 -2.99 9.88 -22.29
CA GLY A 83 -2.72 9.51 -23.67
C GLY A 83 -2.84 10.66 -24.67
N LYS A 84 -3.62 11.71 -24.35
CA LYS A 84 -3.69 12.92 -25.19
C LYS A 84 -2.49 13.85 -25.04
N ILE A 85 -1.83 13.83 -23.88
CA ILE A 85 -0.63 14.64 -23.66
C ILE A 85 0.57 13.94 -24.28
N ASP A 86 0.62 12.61 -24.17
CA ASP A 86 1.78 11.81 -24.53
C ASP A 86 1.36 10.44 -25.05
N GLU A 87 1.55 10.22 -26.35
CA GLU A 87 1.17 9.00 -27.06
C GLU A 87 2.08 7.81 -26.72
N ASP A 88 3.27 8.07 -26.19
CA ASP A 88 4.26 7.03 -25.83
C ASP A 88 4.06 6.47 -24.40
N ILE A 89 2.99 6.87 -23.70
CA ILE A 89 2.72 6.38 -22.34
C ILE A 89 2.07 5.00 -22.37
N GLU A 90 2.80 4.02 -21.86
CA GLU A 90 2.27 2.69 -21.57
C GLU A 90 1.61 2.66 -20.17
N VAL A 91 0.37 2.16 -20.09
CA VAL A 91 -0.36 1.96 -18.84
C VAL A 91 -0.58 0.46 -18.61
N ASN A 92 0.16 -0.12 -17.67
CA ASN A 92 0.03 -1.52 -17.27
C ASN A 92 -0.88 -1.68 -16.05
N VAL A 93 -1.98 -2.44 -16.21
CA VAL A 93 -2.92 -2.76 -15.13
C VAL A 93 -2.81 -4.24 -14.78
N GLY A 94 -2.23 -4.53 -13.61
CA GLY A 94 -2.10 -5.88 -13.07
C GLY A 94 -3.14 -6.16 -11.98
N PHE A 95 -3.85 -7.29 -12.11
CA PHE A 95 -4.70 -7.80 -11.04
C PHE A 95 -3.97 -8.93 -10.31
N HIS A 96 -3.76 -8.76 -9.02
CA HIS A 96 -3.21 -9.81 -8.16
C HIS A 96 -4.30 -10.30 -7.20
N ALA A 97 -4.50 -11.62 -7.14
CA ALA A 97 -5.32 -12.20 -6.10
C ALA A 97 -4.73 -11.83 -4.74
N ARG A 98 -5.57 -11.32 -3.83
CA ARG A 98 -5.15 -11.03 -2.45
C ARG A 98 -4.59 -12.31 -1.85
N ARG A 99 -3.27 -12.37 -1.64
CA ARG A 99 -2.66 -13.42 -0.84
C ARG A 99 -3.21 -13.22 0.57
N ARG A 100 -4.15 -14.07 0.98
CA ARG A 100 -4.60 -14.12 2.37
C ARG A 100 -3.33 -14.30 3.19
N GLN A 101 -2.92 -13.27 3.93
CA GLN A 101 -1.95 -13.46 5.00
C GLN A 101 -2.60 -14.52 5.89
N ARG A 102 -2.04 -15.74 5.87
CA ARG A 102 -2.35 -16.70 6.92
C ARG A 102 -1.85 -16.03 8.19
N GLU A 103 -2.79 -15.59 9.00
CA GLU A 103 -2.56 -15.23 10.39
C GLU A 103 -1.67 -16.32 10.98
N HIS A 104 -0.42 -15.97 11.27
CA HIS A 104 0.42 -16.77 12.15
C HIS A 104 -0.12 -16.57 13.58
N GLY A 105 -1.21 -17.26 13.87
CA GLY A 105 -1.66 -17.61 15.21
C GLY A 105 -1.39 -19.09 15.44
N ALA A 106 -0.12 -19.51 15.40
CA ALA A 106 0.22 -20.78 16.04
C ALA A 106 0.07 -20.55 17.56
N PRO A 107 -0.76 -21.33 18.28
CA PRO A 107 -0.81 -21.22 19.73
C PRO A 107 0.57 -21.59 20.27
N ASN A 108 1.17 -20.69 21.04
CA ASN A 108 2.43 -20.94 21.72
C ASN A 108 2.14 -21.93 22.86
N ILE A 109 2.18 -23.23 22.57
CA ILE A 109 2.15 -24.28 23.59
C ILE A 109 3.49 -24.20 24.32
N ARG A 110 3.51 -23.46 25.44
CA ARG A 110 4.60 -23.54 26.42
C ARG A 110 4.56 -24.94 27.03
N VAL A 111 5.49 -25.79 26.61
CA VAL A 111 5.75 -27.04 27.32
C VAL A 111 6.49 -26.65 28.59
N ASP A 112 5.80 -26.72 29.72
CA ASP A 112 6.41 -26.52 31.03
C ASP A 112 7.46 -27.62 31.26
N ARG A 113 8.72 -27.23 31.47
CA ARG A 113 9.86 -28.16 31.57
C ARG A 113 9.98 -28.82 32.95
N ASP A 114 9.03 -28.59 33.85
CA ASP A 114 9.15 -29.01 35.25
C ASP A 114 8.57 -30.40 35.57
N THR A 115 8.16 -31.18 34.57
CA THR A 115 7.80 -32.60 34.79
C THR A 115 8.90 -33.53 34.26
N ILE A 116 10.10 -33.43 34.82
CA ILE A 116 11.08 -34.52 34.78
C ILE A 116 10.84 -35.37 36.03
N PRO A 117 10.33 -36.61 35.94
CA PRO A 117 10.37 -37.50 37.09
C PRO A 117 11.83 -37.92 37.31
N SER A 118 12.40 -37.40 38.39
CA SER A 118 13.72 -37.75 38.91
C SER A 118 13.87 -39.26 39.10
N ARG A 119 15.04 -39.77 38.73
CA ARG A 119 15.49 -41.15 38.92
C ARG A 119 15.42 -41.61 40.39
N ARG A 120 14.98 -42.86 40.59
CA ARG A 120 15.51 -44.02 41.40
C ARG A 120 16.33 -43.69 42.68
N PRO A 121 16.36 -44.52 43.77
CA PRO A 121 16.44 -45.99 43.75
C PRO A 121 15.89 -46.78 44.98
N GLY A 122 15.84 -48.11 44.92
CA GLY A 122 15.61 -48.97 46.09
C GLY A 122 15.40 -50.44 45.70
N ARG A 123 16.45 -51.17 45.31
CA ARG A 123 17.25 -52.11 46.13
C ARG A 123 16.47 -53.35 46.61
N ARG A 124 16.73 -54.46 45.89
CA ARG A 124 16.94 -55.87 46.28
C ARG A 124 16.04 -56.49 47.36
N ILE A 125 15.63 -57.75 47.07
CA ILE A 125 15.80 -59.00 47.86
C ILE A 125 14.84 -60.04 47.25
N ARG A 126 15.11 -61.32 47.01
CA ARG A 126 16.28 -62.23 46.99
C ARG A 126 15.81 -63.50 46.22
N HIS A 127 16.78 -64.28 45.74
CA HIS A 127 16.72 -65.74 45.47
C HIS A 127 15.80 -66.53 46.43
N ARG A 128 15.22 -67.69 46.14
CA ARG A 128 15.64 -69.00 45.54
C ARG A 128 14.34 -69.86 45.61
N ALA A 129 14.11 -71.00 44.97
CA ALA A 129 14.90 -72.06 44.37
C ALA A 129 14.02 -72.77 43.32
#